data_AF-A0AAU7Y748-F1
#
_entry.id   AF-A0AAU7Y748-F1
#
_cell.length_a   1.000
_cell.length_b   1.000
_cell.length_c   1.000
_cell.angle_alpha   90.00
_cell.angle_beta   90.00
_cell.angle_gamma   90.00
#
_symmetry.space_group_name_H-M   'P 1'
#
loop_
_entity.id
_entity.type
_entity.pdbx_description
1 polymer ?
#
loop_
_entity_poly.entity_id
_entity_poly.type
_entity_poly.pdbx_seq_one_letter_code
_entity_poly.pdbx_strand_id
1 'polypeptide(L)' 'MSHKPFLVIDGQPISPKVPRQYAAAIIRLQSLEERREALARVPEEWRELVRTHLVTAWNHPQRKS' A
#
# COMPACT_ATOMS: atom_id res chain seq x y z
N MET A 1 -7.91 -15.02 18.10
CA MET A 1 -8.02 -13.63 17.59
C MET A 1 -7.89 -13.69 16.08
N SER A 2 -8.94 -13.33 15.34
CA SER A 2 -8.92 -13.42 13.87
C SER A 2 -8.15 -12.23 13.32
N HIS A 3 -6.90 -12.45 12.89
CA HIS A 3 -6.10 -11.40 12.24
C HIS A 3 -6.67 -11.16 10.85
N LYS A 4 -7.59 -10.21 10.74
CA LYS A 4 -8.13 -9.80 9.43
C LYS A 4 -6.96 -9.31 8.56
N PRO A 5 -6.85 -9.80 7.31
CA PRO A 5 -5.79 -9.32 6.42
C PRO A 5 -6.01 -7.84 6.08
N PHE A 6 -4.90 -7.15 5.84
CA PHE A 6 -4.94 -5.75 5.44
C PHE A 6 -5.57 -5.61 4.05
N LEU A 7 -5.15 -6.43 3.09
CA LEU A 7 -5.73 -6.51 1.75
C LEU A 7 -5.80 -7.96 1.29
N VAL A 8 -6.65 -8.25 0.31
CA VAL A 8 -6.63 -9.50 -0.44
C VAL A 8 -6.35 -9.14 -1.88
N ILE A 9 -5.21 -9.58 -2.42
CA ILE A 9 -4.81 -9.30 -3.80
C ILE A 9 -4.63 -10.65 -4.49
N ASP A 10 -5.28 -10.85 -5.64
CA ASP A 10 -5.24 -12.11 -6.41
C ASP A 10 -5.67 -13.34 -5.58
N GLY A 11 -6.61 -13.16 -4.63
CA GLY A 11 -7.06 -14.22 -3.71
C GLY A 11 -6.09 -14.51 -2.57
N GLN A 12 -4.95 -13.83 -2.49
CA GLN A 12 -3.98 -13.99 -1.40
C GLN A 12 -4.14 -12.90 -0.34
N PRO A 13 -4.32 -13.28 0.95
CA PRO A 13 -4.35 -12.32 2.04
C PRO A 13 -2.95 -11.73 2.27
N ILE A 14 -2.86 -10.40 2.26
CA ILE A 14 -1.65 -9.66 2.57
C ILE A 14 -1.81 -9.02 3.94
N SER A 15 -0.85 -9.29 4.82
CA SER A 15 -0.74 -8.70 6.16
C SER A 15 0.63 -8.04 6.32
N PRO A 16 0.78 -6.79 5.88
CA PRO A 16 2.03 -6.06 5.98
C PRO A 16 2.43 -5.86 7.45
N LYS A 17 3.73 -5.94 7.73
CA LYS A 17 4.30 -5.72 9.07
C LYS A 17 5.13 -4.44 9.17
N VAL A 18 5.51 -3.86 8.03
CA VAL A 18 6.37 -2.67 7.96
C VAL A 18 5.87 -1.69 6.89
N PRO A 19 6.12 -0.37 7.02
CA PRO A 19 5.63 0.66 6.10
C PRO A 19 5.89 0.36 4.61
N ARG A 20 7.09 -0.14 4.27
CA ARG A 20 7.44 -0.50 2.89
C ARG A 20 6.52 -1.58 2.31
N GLN A 21 6.09 -2.56 3.10
CA GLN A 21 5.18 -3.61 2.66
C GLN A 21 3.76 -3.07 2.42
N TYR A 22 3.30 -2.11 3.22
CA TYR A 22 2.04 -1.42 2.97
C TYR A 22 2.07 -0.69 1.63
N ALA A 23 3.12 0.10 1.38
CA ALA A 23 3.29 0.81 0.11
C ALA A 23 3.31 -0.17 -1.08
N ALA A 24 4.05 -1.28 -0.99
CA ALA A 24 4.10 -2.30 -2.03
C ALA A 24 2.73 -2.96 -2.30
N ALA A 25 1.95 -3.23 -1.25
CA ALA A 25 0.60 -3.79 -1.39
C ALA A 25 -0.36 -2.78 -2.05
N ILE A 26 -0.30 -1.50 -1.64
CA ILE A 26 -1.14 -0.43 -2.19
C ILE A 26 -0.82 -0.20 -3.68
N ILE A 27 0.45 -0.23 -4.09
CA ILE A 27 0.86 -0.03 -5.49
C ILE A 27 0.26 -1.09 -6.43
N ARG A 28 -0.01 -2.31 -5.93
CA ARG A 28 -0.60 -3.40 -6.71
C ARG A 28 -2.09 -3.17 -7.03
N LEU A 29 -2.77 -2.28 -6.30
CA LEU A 29 -4.17 -1.94 -6.57
C LEU A 29 -4.26 -1.17 -7.90
N GLN A 30 -5.32 -1.42 -8.66
CA GLN A 30 -5.43 -0.89 -10.02
C GLN A 30 -6.04 0.50 -10.04
N SER A 31 -7.01 0.78 -9.16
CA SER A 31 -7.68 2.07 -9.13
C SER A 31 -7.08 3.04 -8.12
N LEU A 32 -7.22 4.34 -8.39
CA LEU A 32 -6.82 5.39 -7.46
C LEU A 32 -7.66 5.38 -6.19
N GLU A 33 -8.93 5.00 -6.29
CA GLU A 33 -9.87 4.93 -5.18
C GLU A 33 -9.47 3.83 -4.20
N GLU A 34 -9.23 2.61 -4.69
CA GLU A 34 -8.73 1.48 -3.89
C GLU A 34 -7.44 1.85 -3.15
N ARG A 35 -6.52 2.56 -3.82
CA ARG A 35 -5.27 3.02 -3.22
C ARG A 35 -5.50 4.00 -2.06
N ARG A 36 -6.47 4.91 -2.20
CA ARG A 36 -6.83 5.89 -1.16
C ARG A 36 -7.49 5.20 0.04
N GLU A 37 -8.42 4.28 -0.20
CA GLU A 37 -9.04 3.49 0.85
C GLU A 37 -8.01 2.63 1.61
N ALA A 38 -7.11 1.97 0.88
CA ALA A 38 -6.04 1.19 1.48
C ALA A 38 -5.09 2.07 2.30
N LEU A 39 -4.74 3.27 1.83
CA LEU A 39 -3.93 4.23 2.60
C LEU A 39 -4.63 4.68 3.90
N ALA A 40 -5.95 4.86 3.88
CA ALA A 40 -6.73 5.21 5.07
C ALA A 40 -6.69 4.08 6.12
N ARG A 41 -6.64 2.82 5.69
CA ARG A 41 -6.53 1.62 6.54
C ARG A 41 -5.13 1.38 7.13
N VAL A 42 -4.11 2.09 6.65
CA VAL A 42 -2.76 2.03 7.23
C VAL A 42 -2.80 2.63 8.64
N PRO A 43 -2.08 2.04 9.62
CA PRO A 43 -1.91 2.64 10.95
C PRO A 43 -1.42 4.09 10.85
N GLU A 44 -1.96 4.97 11.70
CA GLU A 44 -1.76 6.41 11.58
C GLU A 44 -0.27 6.80 11.67
N GLU A 45 0.49 6.13 12.54
CA GLU A 45 1.93 6.40 12.70
C GLU A 45 2.74 6.11 11.43
N TRP A 46 2.21 5.27 10.53
CA TRP A 46 2.89 4.86 9.31
C TRP A 46 2.29 5.51 8.07
N ARG A 47 1.10 6.12 8.17
CA ARG A 47 0.37 6.66 7.02
C ARG A 47 1.18 7.70 6.25
N GLU A 48 1.87 8.60 6.94
CA GLU A 48 2.71 9.63 6.31
C GLU A 48 3.92 8.99 5.59
N LEU A 49 4.60 8.06 6.24
CA LEU A 49 5.76 7.38 5.66
C LEU A 49 5.37 6.53 4.44
N VAL A 50 4.25 5.80 4.52
CA VAL A 50 3.69 5.04 3.41
C VAL A 50 3.31 5.97 2.26
N ARG A 51 2.70 7.12 2.54
CA ARG A 51 2.39 8.14 1.52
C ARG A 51 3.65 8.59 0.79
N THR A 52 4.72 8.89 1.52
CA THR A 52 6.01 9.26 0.93
C THR A 52 6.55 8.17 0.01
N HIS A 53 6.53 6.91 0.46
CA HIS A 53 6.94 5.77 -0.38
C HIS A 53 6.12 5.63 -1.67
N LEU A 54 4.80 5.85 -1.59
CA LEU A 54 3.92 5.83 -2.76
C LEU A 54 4.28 6.95 -3.75
N VAL A 55 4.49 8.17 -3.26
CA VAL A 55 4.89 9.32 -4.08
C VAL A 55 6.24 9.06 -4.75
N THR A 56 7.24 8.58 -4.00
CA THR A 56 8.56 8.21 -4.54
C THR A 56 8.45 7.14 -5.61
N ALA A 57 7.64 6.09 -5.38
CA ALA A 57 7.46 4.99 -6.34
C ALA A 57 6.74 5.43 -7.62
N TRP A 58 5.85 6.43 -7.54
CA TRP A 58 5.17 7.02 -8.70
C TRP A 58 6.10 7.94 -9.50
N ASN A 59 6.92 8.74 -8.82
CA ASN A 59 7.86 9.68 -9.43
C ASN A 59 9.17 9.02 -9.92
N HIS A 60 9.37 7.72 -9.67
CA HIS A 60 10.63 7.05 -9.97
C HIS A 60 10.88 6.97 -11.50
N PRO A 61 12.03 7.44 -12.01
CA PRO A 61 12.28 7.60 -13.44
C PRO A 61 12.32 6.28 -14.23
N GLN A 62 12.47 5.12 -13.57
CA GLN A 62 12.45 3.81 -14.23
C GLN A 62 11.10 3.42 -14.87
N ARG A 63 10.01 4.20 -14.67
CA ARG A 63 8.74 4.01 -15.40
C ARG A 63 8.59 4.91 -16.64
N LYS A 64 9.63 5.65 -17.03
CA LYS A 64 9.63 6.55 -18.21
C LYS A 64 10.39 6.01 -19.43
N SER A 65 10.62 4.69 -19.55
CA SER A 65 11.22 4.09 -20.74
C SER A 65 10.26 3.19 -21.49
#